data_AF-A0A6H9YSW0-F1
#
_entry.id   AF-A0A6H9YSW0-F1
#
_cell.length_a   1.000
_cell.length_b   1.000
_cell.length_c   1.000
_cell.angle_alpha   90.00
_cell.angle_beta   90.00
_cell.angle_gamma   90.00
#
_symmetry.space_group_name_H-M   'P 1'
#
loop_
_entity.id
_entity.type
_entity.pdbx_description
1 polymer ?
#
loop_
_entity_poly.entity_id
_entity_poly.type
_entity_poly.pdbx_seq_one_letter_code
_entity_poly.pdbx_strand_id
1 'polypeptide(L)'
;MVKKRGWSNRQYKCLVKLWHRESGWNHKARNPSSGAYGIAQALPGRKMRSAGKDWRTNPKTQIKWGLRYIKGRYGTPCRALSHSNSRGWY
;
A
#
# COMPACT_ATOMS: atom_id res chain seq x y z
N MET A 1 -9.88 9.71 -0.48
CA MET A 1 -9.00 9.05 0.53
C MET A 1 -7.56 9.57 0.50
N VAL A 2 -6.97 9.80 -0.68
CA VAL A 2 -5.64 10.42 -0.86
C VAL A 2 -5.69 11.94 -0.65
N LYS A 3 -6.62 12.66 -1.31
CA LYS A 3 -6.83 14.11 -1.10
C LYS A 3 -7.12 14.48 0.36
N LYS A 4 -7.89 13.63 1.07
CA LYS A 4 -8.18 13.76 2.52
C LYS A 4 -6.93 13.71 3.42
N ARG A 5 -5.76 13.29 2.89
CA ARG A 5 -4.47 13.27 3.61
C ARG A 5 -3.57 14.46 3.28
N GLY A 6 -4.08 15.45 2.55
CA GLY A 6 -3.30 16.61 2.07
C GLY A 6 -2.30 16.24 0.96
N TRP A 7 -2.44 15.07 0.33
CA TRP A 7 -1.56 14.64 -0.75
C TRP A 7 -2.03 15.17 -2.10
N SER A 8 -1.12 15.81 -2.83
CA SER A 8 -1.36 16.40 -4.16
C SER A 8 -1.49 15.33 -5.25
N ASN A 9 -1.88 15.76 -6.46
CA ASN A 9 -1.94 14.88 -7.64
C ASN A 9 -0.59 14.22 -7.95
N ARG A 10 0.54 14.88 -7.67
CA ARG A 10 1.88 14.29 -7.79
C ARG A 10 2.04 13.07 -6.89
N GLN A 11 1.59 13.20 -5.63
CA GLN A 11 1.64 12.09 -4.67
C GLN A 11 0.70 10.95 -5.07
N TYR A 12 -0.46 11.27 -5.64
CA TYR A 12 -1.35 10.25 -6.18
C TYR A 12 -0.70 9.45 -7.32
N LYS A 13 -0.04 10.10 -8.27
CA LYS A 13 0.69 9.41 -9.36
C LYS A 13 1.78 8.48 -8.82
N CYS A 14 2.53 8.92 -7.81
CA CYS A 14 3.52 8.06 -7.14
C CYS A 14 2.88 6.84 -6.47
N LEU A 15 1.74 7.02 -5.79
CA LEU A 15 0.99 5.91 -5.19
C LEU A 15 0.53 4.89 -6.23
N VAL A 16 -0.02 5.37 -7.35
CA VAL A 16 -0.46 4.51 -8.46
C VAL A 16 0.69 3.69 -9.00
N LYS A 17 1.84 4.31 -9.27
CA LYS A 17 3.02 3.59 -9.75
C LYS A 17 3.53 2.57 -8.72
N LEU A 18 3.56 2.96 -7.44
CA LEU A 18 4.00 2.07 -6.36
C LEU A 18 3.11 0.82 -6.27
N TRP A 19 1.81 0.98 -6.04
CA TRP A 19 0.92 -0.17 -5.86
C TRP A 19 0.63 -0.95 -7.14
N HIS A 20 0.83 -0.34 -8.31
CA HIS A 20 0.86 -1.10 -9.55
C HIS A 20 2.04 -2.08 -9.59
N ARG A 21 3.25 -1.67 -9.16
CA ARG A 21 4.39 -2.60 -9.02
C ARG A 21 4.15 -3.67 -7.96
N GLU A 22 3.57 -3.30 -6.82
CA GLU A 22 3.35 -4.24 -5.72
C GLU A 22 2.37 -5.36 -6.09
N SER A 23 1.26 -5.02 -6.75
CA SER A 23 0.17 -5.99 -6.92
C SER A 23 -0.67 -5.80 -8.18
N GLY A 24 -0.35 -4.84 -9.03
CA GLY A 24 -1.23 -4.42 -10.12
C GLY A 24 -2.60 -3.95 -9.61
N TRP A 25 -2.67 -3.39 -8.39
CA TRP A 25 -3.94 -3.06 -7.70
C TRP A 25 -4.87 -4.25 -7.39
N ASN A 26 -4.39 -5.50 -7.52
CA ASN A 26 -5.16 -6.69 -7.16
C ASN A 26 -5.19 -6.92 -5.63
N HIS A 27 -6.38 -6.83 -5.04
CA HIS A 27 -6.60 -7.04 -3.61
C HIS A 27 -6.47 -8.50 -3.13
N LYS A 28 -6.41 -9.45 -4.07
CA LYS A 28 -6.16 -10.87 -3.80
C LYS A 28 -4.72 -11.29 -4.10
N ALA A 29 -3.87 -10.36 -4.55
CA ALA A 29 -2.48 -10.67 -4.87
C ALA A 29 -1.77 -11.23 -3.63
N ARG A 30 -1.11 -12.37 -3.81
CA ARG A 30 -0.29 -13.01 -2.79
C ARG A 30 1.06 -13.33 -3.41
N ASN A 31 2.13 -12.81 -2.82
CA ASN A 31 3.47 -13.21 -3.21
C ASN A 31 3.72 -14.66 -2.71
N PRO A 32 4.02 -15.63 -3.58
CA PRO A 32 4.17 -17.03 -3.18
C PRO A 32 5.42 -17.28 -2.32
N SER A 33 6.48 -16.50 -2.52
CA SER A 33 7.74 -16.63 -1.76
C SER A 33 7.64 -16.00 -0.37
N SER A 34 7.21 -14.74 -0.28
CA SER A 34 7.18 -14.01 1.00
C SER A 34 5.86 -14.12 1.77
N GLY A 35 4.77 -14.46 1.10
CA GLY A 35 3.42 -14.42 1.68
C GLY A 35 2.83 -13.02 1.85
N ALA A 36 3.45 -11.98 1.29
CA ALA A 36 2.90 -10.62 1.24
C ALA A 36 1.53 -10.62 0.56
N TYR A 37 0.58 -9.80 1.03
CA TYR A 37 -0.82 -9.88 0.61
C TYR A 37 -1.47 -8.52 0.31
N GLY A 38 -2.32 -8.52 -0.71
CA GLY A 38 -3.23 -7.44 -1.06
C GLY A 38 -2.57 -6.28 -1.82
N ILE A 39 -3.32 -5.18 -1.97
CA ILE A 39 -2.92 -4.02 -2.79
C ILE A 39 -1.56 -3.45 -2.35
N ALA A 40 -1.36 -3.33 -1.05
CA ALA A 40 -0.16 -2.75 -0.47
C ALA A 40 0.97 -3.78 -0.24
N GLN A 41 0.75 -5.07 -0.59
CA GLN A 41 1.64 -6.19 -0.29
C GLN A 41 2.09 -6.22 1.19
N ALA A 42 1.12 -6.19 2.10
CA ALA A 42 1.40 -6.17 3.53
C ALA A 42 2.05 -7.49 3.99
N LEU A 43 3.14 -7.39 4.76
CA LEU A 43 3.85 -8.55 5.33
C LEU A 43 3.97 -8.44 6.88
N PRO A 44 3.32 -9.34 7.64
CA PRO A 44 2.26 -10.27 7.22
C PRO A 44 0.94 -9.53 6.94
N GLY A 45 0.12 -10.06 6.02
CA GLY A 45 -1.17 -9.47 5.61
C GLY A 45 -2.11 -9.13 6.77
N ARG A 46 -2.07 -9.91 7.86
CA ARG A 46 -2.87 -9.70 9.08
C ARG A 46 -2.70 -8.33 9.74
N LYS A 47 -1.61 -7.60 9.44
CA LYS A 47 -1.42 -6.21 9.90
C LYS A 47 -2.59 -5.29 9.46
N MET A 48 -3.23 -5.61 8.34
CA MET A 48 -4.38 -4.88 7.81
C MET A 48 -5.64 -5.00 8.68
N ARG A 49 -5.69 -5.96 9.63
CA ARG A 49 -6.79 -6.10 10.61
C ARG A 49 -7.02 -4.84 11.43
N SER A 50 -5.96 -4.06 11.66
CA SER A 50 -6.03 -2.76 12.34
C SER A 50 -6.74 -1.65 11.56
N ALA A 51 -7.14 -1.91 10.29
CA ALA A 51 -7.97 -1.02 9.50
C ALA A 51 -9.42 -1.54 9.32
N GLY A 52 -9.65 -2.84 9.55
CA GLY A 52 -10.94 -3.53 9.45
C GLY A 52 -10.78 -5.06 9.54
N LYS A 53 -11.76 -5.76 10.14
CA LYS A 53 -11.74 -7.23 10.27
C LYS A 53 -11.82 -7.95 8.92
N ASP A 54 -12.40 -7.29 7.91
CA ASP A 54 -12.63 -7.74 6.54
C ASP A 54 -11.43 -7.53 5.59
N TRP A 55 -10.25 -7.22 6.11
CA TRP A 55 -9.06 -6.88 5.33
C TRP A 55 -8.68 -7.86 4.23
N ARG A 56 -9.04 -9.14 4.40
CA ARG A 56 -8.69 -10.20 3.45
C ARG A 56 -9.49 -10.06 2.14
N THR A 57 -10.71 -9.57 2.19
CA THR A 57 -11.63 -9.51 1.03
C THR A 57 -12.02 -8.09 0.63
N ASN A 58 -11.84 -7.10 1.51
CA ASN A 58 -12.24 -5.72 1.25
C ASN A 58 -11.07 -4.84 0.76
N PRO A 59 -11.04 -4.43 -0.54
CA PRO A 59 -9.99 -3.55 -1.06
C PRO A 59 -9.96 -2.18 -0.37
N LYS A 60 -11.09 -1.65 0.10
CA LYS A 60 -11.12 -0.36 0.83
C LYS A 60 -10.36 -0.47 2.15
N THR A 61 -10.48 -1.59 2.86
CA THR A 61 -9.73 -1.85 4.09
C THR A 61 -8.23 -1.94 3.82
N GLN A 62 -7.82 -2.62 2.74
CA GLN A 62 -6.42 -2.70 2.34
C GLN A 62 -5.86 -1.31 1.98
N ILE A 63 -6.59 -0.54 1.18
CA ILE A 63 -6.20 0.83 0.81
C ILE A 63 -6.09 1.71 2.06
N LYS A 64 -7.07 1.66 2.98
CA LYS A 64 -7.04 2.44 4.24
C LYS A 64 -5.78 2.13 5.06
N TRP A 65 -5.45 0.85 5.19
CA TRP A 65 -4.23 0.42 5.88
C TRP A 65 -2.97 0.90 5.15
N GLY A 66 -2.84 0.64 3.86
CA GLY A 66 -1.67 0.98 3.06
C GLY A 66 -1.40 2.49 3.05
N LEU A 67 -2.44 3.32 2.91
CA LEU A 67 -2.30 4.78 2.99
C LEU A 67 -1.82 5.24 4.38
N ARG A 68 -2.25 4.57 5.47
CA ARG A 68 -1.78 4.88 6.82
C ARG A 68 -0.32 4.45 6.99
N TYR A 69 0.04 3.27 6.48
CA TYR A 69 1.41 2.76 6.51
C TYR A 69 2.39 3.71 5.78
N ILE A 70 2.04 4.13 4.55
CA ILE A 70 2.85 5.10 3.79
C ILE A 70 3.03 6.40 4.56
N LYS A 71 1.95 6.95 5.14
CA LYS A 71 2.04 8.19 5.92
C LYS A 71 2.93 8.04 7.15
N GLY A 72 2.84 6.92 7.87
CA GLY A 72 3.62 6.69 9.08
C GLY A 72 5.10 6.41 8.82
N ARG A 73 5.42 5.61 7.80
CA ARG A 73 6.80 5.19 7.52
C ARG A 73 7.56 6.12 6.57
N TYR A 74 6.87 6.68 5.59
CA TYR A 74 7.48 7.44 4.49
C TYR A 74 7.05 8.90 4.46
N GLY A 75 5.98 9.27 5.18
CA GLY A 75 5.36 10.59 5.12
C GLY A 75 4.52 10.81 3.87
N THR A 76 5.03 10.45 2.68
CA THR A 76 4.37 10.65 1.39
C THR A 76 4.56 9.49 0.40
N PRO A 77 3.63 9.26 -0.54
CA PRO A 77 3.77 8.23 -1.58
C PRO A 77 5.01 8.35 -2.45
N CYS A 78 5.44 9.56 -2.81
CA CYS A 78 6.66 9.72 -3.61
C CYS A 78 7.92 9.34 -2.83
N ARG A 79 7.97 9.57 -1.50
CA ARG A 79 9.07 9.08 -0.66
C ARG A 79 9.06 7.55 -0.57
N ALA A 80 7.87 6.94 -0.44
CA ALA A 80 7.73 5.49 -0.47
C ALA A 80 8.17 4.89 -1.81
N LEU A 81 7.73 5.49 -2.93
CA LEU A 81 8.12 5.06 -4.28
C LEU A 81 9.64 5.19 -4.50
N SER A 82 10.24 6.30 -4.07
CA SER A 82 11.69 6.51 -4.15
C SER A 82 12.45 5.42 -3.38
N HIS A 83 12.06 5.17 -2.14
CA HIS A 83 12.63 4.09 -1.34
C HIS A 83 12.50 2.72 -2.01
N SER A 84 11.32 2.42 -2.55
CA SER A 84 11.06 1.17 -3.25
C SER A 84 11.86 1.03 -4.55
N ASN A 85 12.17 2.13 -5.25
CA ASN A 85 13.10 2.10 -6.39
C ASN A 85 14.54 1.78 -5.95
N SER A 86 14.97 2.25 -4.77
CA SER A 86 16.33 2.02 -4.27
C SER A 86 16.51 0.67 -3.57
N ARG A 87 15.47 0.12 -2.94
CA ARG A 87 15.57 -1.07 -2.07
C ARG A 87 14.80 -2.28 -2.57
N GLY A 88 13.90 -2.12 -3.54
CA GLY A 88 13.00 -3.17 -4.01
C GLY A 88 11.79 -3.44 -3.10
N TRP A 89 11.62 -2.68 -2.01
CA TRP A 89 10.51 -2.80 -1.05
C TRP A 89 10.12 -1.44 -0.44
N TYR A 90 8.94 -1.36 0.18
CA TYR A 90 8.52 -0.25 1.05
C TYR A 90 7.67 -0.76 2.24
#